data_AF-A0A2D4VHC0-F1
#
_entry.id   AF-A0A2D4VHC0-F1
#
_cell.length_a   1.000
_cell.length_b   1.000
_cell.length_c   1.000
_cell.angle_alpha   90.00
_cell.angle_beta   90.00
_cell.angle_gamma   90.00
#
_symmetry.space_group_name_H-M   'P 1'
#
loop_
_entity.id
_entity.type
_entity.pdbx_description
1 polymer ?
#
loop_
_entity_poly.entity_id
_entity_poly.type
_entity_poly.pdbx_seq_one_letter_code
_entity_poly.pdbx_strand_id
1 'polypeptide(L)'
;MEGGMTKGAETYDQAEKNASVIAPRPKYDPIQYAFAAAIGVFVPGVLILSAYGIDPNEDPLPLLAMSIVAAAGAYGITWNQQRKHYKVVSEEYRRLSEKKKAGG
;
A
#
# COMPACT_ATOMS: atom_id res chain seq x y z
N MET A 1 5.66 -31.54 -22.46
CA MET A 1 5.18 -30.27 -23.02
C MET A 1 5.58 -29.17 -22.05
N GLU A 2 6.84 -28.74 -22.10
CA GLU A 2 7.42 -27.70 -21.24
C GLU A 2 8.05 -26.66 -22.16
N GLY A 3 7.87 -25.36 -21.89
CA GLY A 3 8.66 -24.35 -22.61
C GLY A 3 7.95 -23.05 -23.01
N GLY A 4 6.75 -22.75 -22.51
CA GLY A 4 6.03 -21.52 -22.86
C GLY A 4 6.11 -20.36 -21.85
N MET A 5 6.51 -20.59 -20.60
CA MET A 5 6.29 -19.63 -19.51
C MET A 5 7.47 -18.73 -19.10
N THR A 6 8.68 -18.89 -19.64
CA THR A 6 9.86 -18.50 -18.83
C THR A 6 10.48 -17.13 -19.13
N LYS A 7 10.53 -16.67 -20.38
CA LYS A 7 11.39 -15.49 -20.71
C LYS A 7 10.83 -14.12 -20.29
N GLY A 8 9.51 -13.98 -20.20
CA GLY A 8 8.84 -12.74 -19.81
C GLY A 8 8.79 -12.56 -18.30
N ALA A 9 8.54 -13.66 -17.58
CA ALA A 9 8.52 -13.71 -16.12
C ALA A 9 9.91 -13.42 -15.53
N GLU A 10 10.98 -13.97 -16.10
CA GLU A 10 12.35 -13.70 -15.66
C GLU A 10 12.74 -12.22 -15.75
N THR A 11 12.36 -11.53 -16.82
CA THR A 11 12.59 -10.08 -16.94
C THR A 11 11.75 -9.27 -15.96
N TYR A 12 10.58 -9.77 -15.57
CA TYR A 12 9.72 -9.13 -14.58
C TYR A 12 10.29 -9.29 -13.17
N ASP A 13 10.71 -10.50 -12.80
CA ASP A 13 11.37 -10.77 -11.51
C ASP A 13 12.66 -9.97 -11.35
N GLN A 14 13.45 -9.84 -12.42
CA GLN A 14 14.67 -9.02 -12.42
C GLN A 14 14.35 -7.52 -12.26
N ALA A 15 13.33 -7.03 -12.99
CA ALA A 15 12.87 -5.64 -12.86
C ALA A 15 12.35 -5.35 -11.46
N GLU A 16 11.59 -6.28 -10.88
CA GLU A 16 11.07 -6.18 -9.52
C GLU A 16 12.22 -6.13 -8.51
N LYS A 17 13.21 -7.02 -8.62
CA LYS A 17 14.41 -7.00 -7.75
C LYS A 17 15.15 -5.67 -7.81
N ASN A 18 15.37 -5.12 -8.99
CA ASN A 18 16.06 -3.84 -9.17
C ASN A 18 15.23 -2.66 -8.62
N ALA A 19 13.93 -2.64 -8.94
CA ALA A 19 13.02 -1.59 -8.50
C ALA A 19 12.80 -1.61 -6.99
N SER A 20 12.77 -2.80 -6.37
CA SER A 20 12.60 -2.99 -4.93
C SER A 20 13.73 -2.40 -4.07
N VAL A 21 14.91 -2.15 -4.65
CA VAL A 21 16.01 -1.44 -3.99
C VAL A 21 15.72 0.07 -3.87
N ILE A 22 15.01 0.63 -4.85
CA ILE A 22 14.73 2.07 -4.95
C ILE A 22 13.39 2.42 -4.30
N ALA A 23 12.38 1.61 -4.57
CA ALA A 23 11.06 1.69 -3.96
C ALA A 23 10.76 0.33 -3.33
N PRO A 24 10.80 0.17 -1.99
CA PRO A 24 10.46 -1.10 -1.38
C PRO A 24 8.97 -1.38 -1.54
N ARG A 25 8.60 -2.66 -1.74
CA ARG A 25 7.20 -3.07 -1.68
C ARG A 25 6.65 -2.78 -0.29
N PRO A 26 5.45 -2.19 -0.16
CA PRO A 26 4.80 -2.10 1.13
C PRO A 26 4.55 -3.51 1.67
N LYS A 27 4.97 -3.73 2.93
CA LYS A 27 4.95 -5.05 3.59
C LYS A 27 3.55 -5.59 3.85
N TYR A 28 2.56 -4.70 3.93
CA TYR A 28 1.16 -5.04 4.16
C TYR A 28 0.29 -4.34 3.14
N ASP A 29 -0.85 -4.95 2.86
CA ASP A 29 -1.84 -4.35 1.97
C ASP A 29 -2.37 -3.03 2.53
N PRO A 30 -2.74 -2.07 1.67
CA PRO A 30 -3.32 -0.79 2.10
C PRO A 30 -4.50 -0.95 3.06
N ILE A 31 -5.31 -2.01 2.87
CA ILE A 31 -6.45 -2.34 3.71
C ILE A 31 -6.01 -2.75 5.12
N GLN A 32 -4.91 -3.51 5.24
CA GLN A 32 -4.40 -3.94 6.56
C GLN A 32 -3.86 -2.74 7.35
N TYR A 33 -3.16 -1.81 6.69
CA TYR A 33 -2.74 -0.55 7.30
C TYR A 33 -3.92 0.34 7.67
N ALA A 34 -4.95 0.41 6.82
CA ALA A 34 -6.17 1.17 7.10
C ALA A 34 -6.89 0.64 8.34
N PHE A 35 -7.04 -0.69 8.46
CA PHE A 35 -7.61 -1.33 9.64
C PHE A 35 -6.78 -1.09 10.90
N ALA A 36 -5.46 -1.24 10.81
CA ALA A 36 -4.57 -0.98 11.94
C ALA A 36 -4.64 0.48 12.41
N ALA A 37 -4.72 1.43 11.47
CA ALA A 37 -4.90 2.85 11.79
C ALA A 37 -6.26 3.13 12.44
N ALA A 38 -7.35 2.51 11.95
CA ALA A 38 -8.68 2.64 12.52
C ALA A 38 -8.77 2.15 13.97
N ILE A 39 -8.10 1.02 14.27
CA ILE A 39 -8.02 0.47 15.63
C ILE A 39 -7.09 1.33 16.50
N GLY A 40 -5.98 1.81 15.94
CA GLY A 40 -5.02 2.65 16.66
C GLY A 40 -5.62 3.96 17.16
N VAL A 41 -6.65 4.49 16.50
CA VAL A 41 -7.35 5.70 16.96
C VAL A 41 -8.48 5.44 17.96
N PHE A 42 -8.81 4.17 18.24
CA PHE A 42 -9.99 3.84 19.05
C PHE A 42 -9.81 4.27 20.52
N VAL A 43 -8.72 3.83 21.17
CA VAL A 43 -8.40 4.20 22.56
C VAL A 43 -8.19 5.71 22.73
N PRO A 44 -7.33 6.40 21.95
CA PRO A 44 -7.16 7.85 22.08
C PRO A 44 -8.44 8.61 21.67
N GLY A 45 -9.21 8.10 20.71
CA GLY A 45 -10.48 8.67 20.30
C GLY A 45 -11.51 8.69 21.43
N VAL A 46 -11.66 7.57 22.16
CA VAL A 46 -12.54 7.49 23.34
C VAL A 46 -12.11 8.50 24.40
N LEU A 47 -10.81 8.63 24.70
CA LEU A 47 -10.32 9.60 25.68
C LEU A 47 -10.58 11.05 25.26
N ILE A 48 -10.35 11.37 23.99
CA ILE A 48 -10.60 12.71 23.44
C ILE A 48 -12.09 13.04 23.52
N LEU A 49 -12.95 12.14 23.04
CA LEU A 49 -14.40 12.34 23.06
C LEU A 49 -14.94 12.48 24.49
N SER A 50 -14.45 11.66 25.42
CA SER A 50 -14.81 11.75 26.84
C SER A 50 -14.44 13.11 27.43
N ALA A 51 -13.29 13.69 27.05
CA ALA A 51 -12.87 15.02 27.49
C ALA A 51 -13.79 16.14 26.95
N TYR A 52 -14.46 15.92 25.82
CA TYR A 52 -15.47 16.83 25.26
C TYR A 52 -16.90 16.52 25.74
N GLY A 53 -17.08 15.59 26.67
CA GLY A 53 -18.40 15.21 27.20
C GLY A 53 -19.23 14.36 26.24
N ILE A 54 -18.60 13.75 25.23
CA ILE A 54 -19.24 12.83 24.29
C ILE A 54 -19.00 11.41 24.78
N ASP A 55 -20.07 10.69 25.14
CA ASP A 55 -20.00 9.25 25.42
C ASP A 55 -20.13 8.45 24.11
N PRO A 56 -19.08 7.73 23.67
CA PRO A 56 -19.13 6.91 22.46
C PRO A 56 -20.15 5.77 22.52
N ASN A 57 -20.65 5.40 23.71
CA ASN A 57 -21.69 4.38 23.86
C ASN A 57 -23.08 4.94 23.53
N GLU A 58 -23.31 6.23 23.76
CA GLU A 58 -24.58 6.90 23.43
C GLU A 58 -24.55 7.50 22.02
N ASP A 59 -23.41 8.09 21.62
CA ASP A 59 -23.18 8.60 20.27
C ASP A 59 -21.85 8.07 19.70
N PRO A 60 -21.88 6.94 18.97
CA PRO A 60 -20.68 6.35 18.37
C PRO A 60 -20.22 7.07 17.09
N LEU A 61 -21.02 7.99 16.53
CA LEU A 61 -20.73 8.62 15.24
C LEU A 61 -19.39 9.37 15.21
N PRO A 62 -19.00 10.14 16.25
CA PRO A 62 -17.72 10.83 16.26
C PRO A 62 -16.54 9.86 16.26
N LEU A 63 -16.62 8.75 17.02
CA LEU A 63 -15.57 7.75 17.08
C LEU A 63 -15.43 7.01 15.74
N LEU A 64 -16.56 6.63 15.14
CA LEU A 64 -16.61 6.02 13.81
C LEU A 64 -16.05 6.96 12.74
N ALA A 65 -16.40 8.24 12.76
CA ALA A 65 -15.88 9.23 11.83
C ALA A 65 -14.36 9.37 11.94
N MET A 66 -13.81 9.45 13.16
CA MET A 66 -12.37 9.48 13.39
C MET A 66 -11.68 8.21 12.87
N SER A 67 -12.26 7.03 13.12
CA SER A 67 -11.74 5.76 12.61
C SER A 67 -11.77 5.68 11.08
N ILE A 68 -12.83 6.18 10.43
CA ILE A 68 -12.94 6.23 8.97
C ILE A 68 -11.90 7.19 8.38
N VAL A 69 -11.73 8.38 8.97
CA VAL A 69 -10.73 9.35 8.51
C VAL A 69 -9.31 8.80 8.67
N ALA A 70 -9.01 8.16 9.79
CA ALA A 70 -7.72 7.50 10.01
C ALA A 70 -7.47 6.37 9.01
N ALA A 71 -8.47 5.52 8.77
CA ALA A 71 -8.40 4.45 7.77
C ALA A 71 -8.16 5.01 6.36
N ALA A 72 -8.91 6.03 5.95
CA ALA A 72 -8.80 6.65 4.63
C ALA A 72 -7.43 7.33 4.44
N GLY A 73 -6.91 8.01 5.45
CA GLY A 73 -5.57 8.60 5.41
C GLY A 73 -4.47 7.55 5.24
N ALA A 74 -4.50 6.50 6.05
CA ALA A 74 -3.54 5.39 5.96
C ALA A 74 -3.64 4.64 4.62
N TYR A 75 -4.86 4.39 4.14
CA TYR A 75 -5.10 3.80 2.83
C TYR A 75 -4.52 4.67 1.71
N GLY A 76 -4.78 5.99 1.73
CA GLY A 76 -4.29 6.92 0.73
C GLY A 76 -2.75 6.97 0.66
N ILE A 77 -2.09 7.00 1.82
CA ILE A 77 -0.62 7.02 1.90
C ILE A 77 -0.02 5.72 1.33
N THR A 78 -0.54 4.56 1.76
CA THR A 78 -0.04 3.25 1.32
C THR A 78 -0.36 2.97 -0.14
N TRP A 79 -1.52 3.39 -0.63
CA TRP A 79 -1.87 3.36 -2.04
C TRP A 79 -0.91 4.18 -2.90
N ASN A 80 -0.53 5.37 -2.44
CA ASN A 80 0.43 6.21 -3.14
C ASN A 80 1.82 5.58 -3.17
N GLN A 81 2.24 4.93 -2.07
CA GLN A 81 3.50 4.16 -2.04
C GLN A 81 3.46 2.98 -3.00
N GLN A 82 2.36 2.21 -3.04
CA GLN A 82 2.18 1.12 -4.00
C GLN A 82 2.26 1.64 -5.44
N ARG A 83 1.56 2.74 -5.77
CA ARG A 83 1.63 3.32 -7.12
C ARG A 83 3.05 3.72 -7.52
N LYS A 84 3.82 4.33 -6.61
CA LYS A 84 5.22 4.66 -6.87
C LYS A 84 6.05 3.41 -7.15
N HIS A 85 5.90 2.37 -6.32
CA HIS A 85 6.57 1.09 -6.51
C HIS A 85 6.28 0.49 -7.90
N TYR A 86 5.01 0.32 -8.24
CA TYR A 86 4.63 -0.27 -9.53
C TYR A 86 5.05 0.57 -10.73
N LYS A 87 5.08 1.91 -10.59
CA LYS A 87 5.60 2.79 -11.63
C LYS A 87 7.09 2.51 -11.89
N VAL A 88 7.91 2.45 -10.84
CA VAL A 88 9.36 2.14 -10.96
C VAL A 88 9.58 0.74 -11.55
N VAL A 89 8.84 -0.27 -11.09
CA VAL A 89 8.90 -1.64 -11.65
C VAL A 89 8.57 -1.63 -13.14
N SER A 90 7.52 -0.91 -13.56
CA SER A 90 7.09 -0.88 -14.96
C SER A 90 8.10 -0.18 -15.87
N GLU A 91 8.74 0.89 -15.39
CA GLU A 91 9.80 1.61 -16.12
C GLU A 91 11.05 0.73 -16.29
N GLU A 92 11.44 0.02 -15.24
CA GLU A 92 12.59 -0.89 -15.27
C GLU A 92 12.33 -2.12 -16.16
N TYR A 93 11.12 -2.67 -16.11
CA TYR A 93 10.70 -3.74 -17.01
C TYR A 93 10.77 -3.31 -18.48
N ARG A 94 10.28 -2.09 -18.80
CA ARG A 94 10.35 -1.54 -20.15
C ARG A 94 11.80 -1.41 -20.63
N ARG A 95 12.69 -0.87 -19.79
CA ARG A 95 14.13 -0.76 -20.10
C ARG A 95 14.78 -2.10 -20.39
N LEU A 96 14.52 -3.11 -19.54
CA LEU A 96 15.08 -4.45 -19.71
C LEU A 96 14.53 -5.14 -20.97
N SER A 97 13.23 -4.98 -21.25
CA SER A 97 12.60 -5.49 -22.47
C SER A 97 13.18 -4.84 -23.74
N GLU A 98 13.36 -3.52 -23.76
CA GLU A 98 13.94 -2.79 -24.90
C GLU A 98 15.40 -3.17 -25.12
N LYS A 99 16.20 -3.27 -24.05
CA LYS A 99 17.60 -3.73 -24.13
C LYS A 99 17.72 -5.15 -24.70
N LYS A 100 16.79 -6.04 -24.32
CA LYS A 100 16.75 -7.43 -24.80
C LYS A 100 16.33 -7.52 -26.27
N LYS A 101 15.49 -6.60 -26.76
CA LYS A 101 15.11 -6.48 -28.18
C LYS A 101 16.20 -5.83 -29.04
N ALA A 102 17.04 -4.97 -28.48
CA ALA A 102 18.11 -4.29 -29.21
C ALA A 102 19.44 -5.08 -29.28
N GLY A 103 19.59 -6.11 -28.44
CA GLY A 103 20.80 -6.94 -28.34
C GLY A 103 20.63 -8.40 -28.77
N GLY A 104 19.52 -8.75 -29.42
CA GLY A 104 19.28 -10.06 -30.04
C GLY A 104 19.11 -9.90 -31.54
#